data_AF-A0A812PVI2-F1
#
_entry.id   AF-A0A812PVI2-F1
#
_cell.length_a   1.000
_cell.length_b   1.000
_cell.length_c   1.000
_cell.angle_alpha   90.00
_cell.angle_beta   90.00
_cell.angle_gamma   90.00
#
_symmetry.space_group_name_H-M   'P 1'
#
loop_
_entity.id
_entity.type
_entity.pdbx_description
1 polymer ?
#
loop_
_entity_poly.entity_id
_entity_poly.type
_entity_poly.pdbx_seq_one_letter_code
_entity_poly.pdbx_strand_id
1 'polypeptide(L)'
;ISFSAGIMACGTARQWRMALALFSCVVSNGQTPSRESYAQVLDAVFTEKLSFGLFRQALKDQAWPNMLRSGGTQLDVHFHSSGSAMLAVLCWLAEIVLRKVAAGQSLTSFEIITGWGKSRESWQTSDVRASVLNLLDRCGILCKVHPSNQGLLQVDLRGSDVLGLRAFFPEA
;
A
#
# COMPACT_ATOMS: atom_id res chain seq x y z
N ILE A 1 -20.76 10.32 -15.63
CA ILE A 1 -20.08 9.37 -14.71
C ILE A 1 -18.59 9.45 -15.04
N SER A 2 -17.73 9.75 -14.05
CA SER A 2 -16.27 9.74 -14.25
C SER A 2 -15.75 8.29 -14.26
N PHE A 3 -14.61 8.03 -14.91
CA PHE A 3 -13.96 6.72 -14.85
C PHE A 3 -13.70 6.27 -13.41
N SER A 4 -13.35 7.20 -12.51
CA SER A 4 -13.11 6.92 -11.10
C SER A 4 -14.33 6.33 -10.38
N ALA A 5 -15.51 6.92 -10.58
CA ALA A 5 -16.76 6.39 -10.03
C ALA A 5 -17.07 4.99 -10.56
N GLY A 6 -16.78 4.73 -11.84
CA GLY A 6 -16.93 3.40 -12.45
C GLY A 6 -15.97 2.36 -11.86
N ILE A 7 -14.69 2.69 -11.72
CA ILE A 7 -13.67 1.81 -11.13
C ILE A 7 -14.04 1.46 -9.68
N MET A 8 -14.44 2.45 -8.88
CA MET A 8 -14.88 2.24 -7.51
C MET A 8 -16.08 1.28 -7.42
N ALA A 9 -17.13 1.51 -8.23
CA ALA A 9 -18.30 0.64 -8.24
C ALA A 9 -17.95 -0.81 -8.62
N CYS A 10 -17.04 -1.00 -9.59
CA CYS A 10 -16.54 -2.32 -9.95
C CYS A 10 -15.78 -2.98 -8.80
N GLY A 11 -14.91 -2.22 -8.10
CA GLY A 11 -14.18 -2.70 -6.93
C GLY A 11 -15.11 -3.15 -5.81
N THR A 12 -16.12 -2.33 -5.46
CA THR A 12 -17.14 -2.68 -4.46
C THR A 12 -17.93 -3.92 -4.86
N ALA A 13 -18.26 -4.06 -6.15
CA ALA A 13 -18.93 -5.24 -6.69
C ALA A 13 -18.02 -6.46 -6.88
N ARG A 14 -16.74 -6.40 -6.48
CA ARG A 14 -15.71 -7.44 -6.68
C ARG A 14 -15.48 -7.83 -8.15
N GLN A 15 -15.73 -6.90 -9.06
CA GLN A 15 -15.51 -7.06 -10.50
C GLN A 15 -14.15 -6.49 -10.90
N TRP A 16 -13.08 -7.06 -10.35
CA TRP A 16 -11.72 -6.54 -10.52
C TRP A 16 -11.27 -6.45 -11.98
N ARG A 17 -11.70 -7.39 -12.84
CA ARG A 17 -11.43 -7.37 -14.29
C ARG A 17 -12.04 -6.15 -14.97
N MET A 18 -13.26 -5.78 -14.58
CA MET A 18 -13.96 -4.62 -15.13
C MET A 18 -13.35 -3.32 -14.60
N ALA A 19 -12.99 -3.27 -13.31
CA ALA A 19 -12.25 -2.15 -12.73
C ALA A 19 -10.93 -1.90 -13.47
N LEU A 20 -10.18 -2.97 -13.75
CA LEU A 20 -8.93 -2.91 -14.51
C LEU A 20 -9.16 -2.46 -15.96
N ALA A 21 -10.20 -2.97 -16.65
CA ALA A 21 -10.54 -2.56 -18.00
C ALA A 21 -10.87 -1.06 -18.08
N LEU A 22 -11.66 -0.54 -17.13
CA LEU A 22 -11.98 0.89 -17.05
C LEU A 22 -10.73 1.72 -16.79
N PHE A 23 -9.83 1.24 -15.93
CA PHE A 23 -8.54 1.90 -15.70
C PHE A 23 -7.67 1.92 -16.97
N SER A 24 -7.62 0.81 -17.72
CA SER A 24 -6.91 0.76 -19.00
C SER A 24 -7.47 1.76 -20.02
N CYS A 25 -8.80 2.01 -20.02
CA CYS A 25 -9.39 3.05 -20.85
C CYS A 25 -8.92 4.46 -20.48
N VAL A 26 -8.68 4.75 -19.19
CA VAL A 26 -8.10 6.04 -18.76
C VAL A 26 -6.71 6.22 -19.37
N VAL A 27 -5.87 5.19 -19.27
CA VAL A 27 -4.50 5.20 -19.80
C VAL A 27 -4.50 5.30 -21.33
N SER A 28 -5.34 4.51 -22.03
CA SER A 28 -5.38 4.48 -23.50
C SER A 28 -5.87 5.79 -24.11
N ASN A 29 -6.63 6.58 -23.35
CA ASN A 29 -7.06 7.93 -23.75
C ASN A 29 -5.96 8.99 -23.57
N GLY A 30 -4.72 8.59 -23.28
CA GLY A 30 -3.58 9.48 -23.10
C GLY A 30 -3.62 10.29 -21.80
N GLN A 31 -4.50 9.94 -20.86
CA GLN A 31 -4.59 10.61 -19.57
C GLN A 31 -3.64 9.95 -18.58
N THR A 32 -2.84 10.76 -17.89
CA THR A 32 -2.08 10.30 -16.72
C THR A 32 -3.06 9.94 -15.61
N PRO A 33 -3.07 8.69 -15.11
CA PRO A 33 -4.01 8.30 -14.05
C PRO A 33 -3.73 9.11 -12.78
N SER A 34 -4.79 9.62 -12.16
CA SER A 34 -4.68 10.32 -10.88
C SER A 34 -4.39 9.33 -9.74
N ARG A 35 -3.94 9.86 -8.59
CA ARG A 35 -3.81 9.08 -7.34
C ARG A 35 -5.11 8.36 -6.98
N GLU A 36 -6.25 9.02 -7.18
CA GLU A 36 -7.57 8.45 -6.90
C GLU A 36 -7.87 7.25 -7.80
N SER A 37 -7.64 7.37 -9.11
CA SER A 37 -7.82 6.26 -10.06
C SER A 37 -6.94 5.07 -9.70
N TYR A 38 -5.68 5.32 -9.32
CA TYR A 38 -4.78 4.27 -8.83
C TYR A 38 -5.29 3.62 -7.54
N ALA A 39 -5.69 4.40 -6.55
CA ALA A 39 -6.21 3.87 -5.28
C ALA A 39 -7.44 2.95 -5.51
N GLN A 40 -8.37 3.37 -6.36
CA GLN A 40 -9.59 2.61 -6.66
C GLN A 40 -9.32 1.32 -7.41
N VAL A 41 -8.45 1.35 -8.43
CA VAL A 41 -8.12 0.12 -9.17
C VAL A 41 -7.33 -0.85 -8.28
N LEU A 42 -6.42 -0.35 -7.46
CA LEU A 42 -5.63 -1.17 -6.54
C LEU A 42 -6.50 -1.79 -5.44
N ASP A 43 -7.49 -1.07 -4.91
CA ASP A 43 -8.50 -1.64 -4.02
C ASP A 43 -9.31 -2.76 -4.66
N ALA A 44 -9.55 -2.69 -5.97
CA ALA A 44 -10.24 -3.74 -6.70
C ALA A 44 -9.33 -4.97 -6.95
N VAL A 45 -8.03 -4.78 -7.15
CA VAL A 45 -7.11 -5.84 -7.60
C VAL A 45 -6.13 -6.33 -6.51
N PHE A 46 -6.16 -5.83 -5.28
CA PHE A 46 -5.09 -6.10 -4.28
C PHE A 46 -4.85 -7.59 -3.95
N THR A 47 -5.82 -8.46 -4.21
CA THR A 47 -5.68 -9.92 -4.04
C THR A 47 -5.06 -10.61 -5.26
N GLU A 48 -4.97 -9.93 -6.39
CA GLU A 48 -4.49 -10.45 -7.66
C GLU A 48 -3.00 -10.18 -7.83
N LYS A 49 -2.25 -11.13 -8.42
CA LYS A 49 -0.79 -10.99 -8.62
C LYS A 49 -0.39 -9.77 -9.45
N LEU A 50 -1.25 -9.35 -10.38
CA LEU A 50 -1.03 -8.18 -11.24
C LEU A 50 -0.95 -6.86 -10.46
N SER A 51 -1.49 -6.83 -9.23
CA SER A 51 -1.51 -5.63 -8.39
C SER A 51 -0.13 -5.05 -8.11
N PHE A 52 0.89 -5.89 -7.96
CA PHE A 52 2.29 -5.46 -7.77
C PHE A 52 2.83 -4.69 -8.99
N GLY A 53 2.57 -5.20 -10.19
CA GLY A 53 2.95 -4.51 -11.43
C GLY A 53 2.25 -3.17 -11.57
N LEU A 54 0.95 -3.13 -11.27
CA LEU A 54 0.15 -1.91 -11.29
C LEU A 54 0.61 -0.89 -10.24
N PHE A 55 0.95 -1.35 -9.03
CA PHE A 55 1.47 -0.50 -7.97
C PHE A 55 2.84 0.08 -8.33
N ARG A 56 3.74 -0.72 -8.91
CA ARG A 56 5.03 -0.23 -9.43
C ARG A 56 4.84 0.82 -10.53
N GLN A 57 3.83 0.67 -11.39
CA GLN A 57 3.49 1.70 -12.36
C GLN A 57 3.02 2.99 -11.68
N ALA A 58 2.18 2.90 -10.65
CA ALA A 58 1.76 4.07 -9.87
C ALA A 58 2.93 4.82 -9.24
N LEU A 59 3.97 4.10 -8.77
CA LEU A 59 5.20 4.71 -8.25
C LEU A 59 6.00 5.42 -9.35
N LYS A 60 6.12 4.83 -10.54
CA LYS A 60 6.76 5.47 -11.71
C LYS A 60 6.05 6.76 -12.10
N ASP A 61 4.72 6.74 -12.07
CA ASP A 61 3.87 7.88 -12.40
C ASP A 61 3.78 8.93 -11.27
N GLN A 62 4.56 8.77 -10.18
CA GLN A 62 4.60 9.70 -9.06
C GLN A 62 3.24 9.88 -8.37
N ALA A 63 2.41 8.84 -8.29
CA ALA A 63 1.12 8.92 -7.58
C ALA A 63 1.29 9.23 -6.07
N TRP A 64 2.41 8.77 -5.47
CA TRP A 64 2.79 9.00 -4.07
C TRP A 64 4.28 9.34 -3.93
N PRO A 65 4.71 10.57 -4.26
CA PRO A 65 6.14 10.92 -4.33
C PRO A 65 6.84 10.94 -2.96
N ASN A 66 6.09 11.15 -1.87
CA ASN A 66 6.62 11.24 -0.51
C ASN A 66 6.31 9.99 0.35
N MET A 67 6.01 8.86 -0.31
CA MET A 67 5.65 7.62 0.38
C MET A 67 6.83 7.05 1.19
N LEU A 68 8.06 7.14 0.67
CA LEU A 68 9.25 6.73 1.41
C LEU A 68 9.91 7.94 2.07
N ARG A 69 10.11 7.86 3.38
CA ARG A 69 10.69 8.92 4.21
C ARG A 69 11.90 8.41 4.99
N SER A 70 12.68 9.33 5.53
CA SER A 70 13.80 9.01 6.43
C SER A 70 14.77 7.99 5.81
N GLY A 71 15.12 8.19 4.54
CA GLY A 71 15.99 7.29 3.79
C GLY A 71 15.41 5.88 3.57
N GLY A 72 14.10 5.70 3.71
CA GLY A 72 13.37 4.44 3.49
C GLY A 72 13.06 3.63 4.75
N THR A 73 13.35 4.14 5.96
CA THR A 73 12.94 3.49 7.22
C THR A 73 11.53 3.86 7.66
N GLN A 74 10.94 4.90 7.05
CA GLN A 74 9.56 5.28 7.27
C GLN A 74 8.76 5.14 5.98
N LEU A 75 7.60 4.48 6.07
CA LEU A 75 6.63 4.36 5.00
C LEU A 75 5.38 5.18 5.33
N ASP A 76 5.01 6.10 4.46
CA ASP A 76 3.89 7.00 4.64
C ASP A 76 2.70 6.62 3.75
N VAL A 77 1.68 5.99 4.34
CA VAL A 77 0.48 5.50 3.67
C VAL A 77 -0.78 6.29 4.00
N HIS A 78 -0.66 7.47 4.62
CA HIS A 78 -1.84 8.25 5.03
C HIS A 78 -2.78 8.66 3.87
N PHE A 79 -2.23 8.88 2.68
CA PHE A 79 -2.98 9.20 1.45
C PHE A 79 -3.30 7.98 0.59
N HIS A 80 -3.16 6.78 1.14
CA HIS A 80 -3.55 5.54 0.45
C HIS A 80 -4.98 5.16 0.81
N SER A 81 -5.56 4.31 -0.03
CA SER A 81 -6.71 3.46 0.30
C SER A 81 -6.23 2.17 0.97
N SER A 82 -7.12 1.34 1.52
CA SER A 82 -6.68 0.10 2.19
C SER A 82 -5.91 -0.85 1.27
N GLY A 83 -6.37 -1.09 0.05
CA GLY A 83 -5.71 -1.96 -0.92
C GLY A 83 -4.34 -1.43 -1.34
N SER A 84 -4.27 -0.14 -1.70
CA SER A 84 -3.00 0.47 -2.07
C SER A 84 -2.03 0.62 -0.88
N ALA A 85 -2.52 0.79 0.36
CA ALA A 85 -1.68 0.81 1.56
C ALA A 85 -1.12 -0.58 1.87
N MET A 86 -1.93 -1.63 1.77
CA MET A 86 -1.47 -3.01 1.95
C MET A 86 -0.39 -3.38 0.93
N LEU A 87 -0.58 -3.01 -0.34
CA LEU A 87 0.45 -3.22 -1.38
C LEU A 87 1.71 -2.38 -1.12
N ALA A 88 1.57 -1.14 -0.66
CA ALA A 88 2.72 -0.31 -0.28
C ALA A 88 3.54 -0.95 0.84
N VAL A 89 2.89 -1.46 1.89
CA VAL A 89 3.54 -2.16 3.01
C VAL A 89 4.25 -3.43 2.52
N LEU A 90 3.56 -4.24 1.72
CA LEU A 90 4.13 -5.45 1.12
C LEU A 90 5.38 -5.14 0.29
N CYS A 91 5.30 -4.23 -0.68
CA CYS A 91 6.44 -3.84 -1.51
C CYS A 91 7.59 -3.23 -0.68
N TRP A 92 7.27 -2.41 0.31
CA TRP A 92 8.28 -1.79 1.17
C TRP A 92 9.03 -2.83 2.01
N LEU A 93 8.33 -3.80 2.60
CA LEU A 93 8.94 -4.91 3.32
C LEU A 93 9.85 -5.73 2.40
N ALA A 94 9.33 -6.11 1.23
CA ALA A 94 10.02 -6.91 0.22
C ALA A 94 11.31 -6.29 -0.28
N GLU A 95 11.22 -5.02 -0.67
CA GLU A 95 12.22 -4.40 -1.52
C GLU A 95 13.10 -3.45 -0.72
N ILE A 96 12.62 -2.81 0.34
CA ILE A 96 13.38 -1.75 1.03
C ILE A 96 13.88 -2.25 2.38
N VAL A 97 12.98 -2.74 3.23
CA VAL A 97 13.30 -3.20 4.59
C VAL A 97 14.31 -4.33 4.55
N LEU A 98 14.08 -5.35 3.73
CA LEU A 98 15.01 -6.48 3.59
C LEU A 98 16.41 -6.04 3.17
N ARG A 99 16.54 -5.13 2.20
CA ARG A 99 17.85 -4.60 1.77
C ARG A 99 18.53 -3.82 2.90
N LYS A 100 17.79 -3.03 3.67
CA LYS A 100 18.34 -2.26 4.79
C LYS A 100 18.80 -3.14 5.94
N VAL A 101 18.03 -4.14 6.30
CA VAL A 101 18.40 -5.13 7.33
C VAL A 101 19.68 -5.85 6.90
N ALA A 102 19.77 -6.29 5.64
CA ALA A 102 20.99 -6.90 5.09
C ALA A 102 22.20 -5.95 5.12
N ALA A 103 21.97 -4.64 5.04
CA ALA A 103 23.00 -3.61 5.17
C ALA A 103 23.30 -3.19 6.64
N GLY A 104 22.75 -3.89 7.64
CA GLY A 104 23.03 -3.65 9.06
C GLY A 104 22.07 -2.68 9.77
N GLN A 105 20.97 -2.27 9.14
CA GLN A 105 19.95 -1.43 9.79
C GLN A 105 19.28 -2.18 10.96
N SER A 106 19.00 -1.47 12.05
CA SER A 106 18.31 -2.03 13.22
C SER A 106 16.90 -2.55 12.88
N LEU A 107 16.57 -3.76 13.36
CA LEU A 107 15.27 -4.44 13.18
C LEU A 107 14.06 -3.72 13.80
N THR A 108 14.30 -2.70 14.64
CA THR A 108 13.26 -1.93 15.34
C THR A 108 13.16 -0.48 14.86
N SER A 109 13.90 -0.11 13.80
CA SER A 109 13.97 1.27 13.32
C SER A 109 12.95 1.62 12.23
N PHE A 110 12.02 0.70 11.96
CA PHE A 110 11.07 0.80 10.85
C PHE A 110 9.71 1.28 11.35
N GLU A 111 9.11 2.25 10.65
CA GLU A 111 7.82 2.81 11.05
C GLU A 111 6.88 3.01 9.85
N ILE A 112 5.58 2.91 10.09
CA ILE A 112 4.52 3.14 9.09
C ILE A 112 3.61 4.26 9.59
N ILE A 113 3.42 5.29 8.78
CA ILE A 113 2.52 6.41 9.04
C ILE A 113 1.19 6.11 8.32
N THR A 114 0.13 5.91 9.09
CA THR A 114 -1.22 5.59 8.61
C THR A 114 -2.17 6.80 8.67
N GLY A 115 -1.72 7.91 9.25
CA GLY A 115 -2.55 9.09 9.50
C GLY A 115 -3.45 8.92 10.73
N TRP A 116 -4.11 10.01 11.16
CA TRP A 116 -4.88 10.05 12.41
C TRP A 116 -6.34 9.63 12.28
N GLY A 117 -6.82 9.35 11.06
CA GLY A 117 -8.23 9.07 10.79
C GLY A 117 -9.19 10.25 11.04
N LYS A 118 -8.66 11.46 11.30
CA LYS A 118 -9.43 12.69 11.57
C LYS A 118 -9.85 13.45 10.30
N SER A 119 -9.15 13.23 9.20
CA SER A 119 -9.47 13.78 7.88
C SER A 119 -9.71 12.58 6.97
N ARG A 120 -10.97 12.33 6.61
CA ARG A 120 -11.32 11.29 5.62
C ARG A 120 -11.65 11.98 4.32
N GLU A 121 -10.91 11.65 3.28
CA GLU A 121 -11.31 12.02 1.93
C GLU A 121 -12.56 11.21 1.53
N SER A 122 -13.43 11.78 0.68
CA SER A 122 -14.73 11.17 0.35
C SER A 122 -14.64 9.79 -0.30
N TRP A 123 -13.49 9.43 -0.85
CA TRP A 123 -13.21 8.12 -1.46
C TRP A 123 -12.52 7.12 -0.51
N GLN A 124 -12.14 7.52 0.71
CA GLN A 124 -11.58 6.61 1.71
C GLN A 124 -12.71 5.92 2.50
N THR A 125 -13.05 4.70 2.11
CA THR A 125 -14.18 3.94 2.69
C THR A 125 -13.79 3.01 3.84
N SER A 126 -12.50 2.81 4.09
CA SER A 126 -11.97 1.80 5.02
C SER A 126 -10.86 2.34 5.91
N ASP A 127 -10.75 1.77 7.11
CA ASP A 127 -9.71 2.11 8.08
C ASP A 127 -8.36 1.52 7.65
N VAL A 128 -7.53 2.37 7.02
CA VAL A 128 -6.20 2.01 6.53
C VAL A 128 -5.32 1.43 7.64
N ARG A 129 -5.40 1.99 8.86
CA ARG A 129 -4.59 1.51 9.99
C ARG A 129 -5.00 0.10 10.37
N ALA A 130 -6.30 -0.17 10.48
CA ALA A 130 -6.79 -1.51 10.78
C ALA A 130 -6.36 -2.53 9.71
N SER A 131 -6.46 -2.16 8.43
CA SER A 131 -6.01 -3.01 7.30
C SER A 131 -4.51 -3.32 7.37
N VAL A 132 -3.67 -2.31 7.62
CA VAL A 132 -2.22 -2.48 7.76
C VAL A 132 -1.86 -3.36 8.96
N LEU A 133 -2.50 -3.15 10.11
CA LEU A 133 -2.28 -4.00 11.29
C LEU A 133 -2.65 -5.46 11.04
N ASN A 134 -3.80 -5.71 10.38
CA ASN A 134 -4.22 -7.07 10.04
C ASN A 134 -3.25 -7.75 9.06
N LEU A 135 -2.73 -7.00 8.09
CA LEU A 135 -1.73 -7.50 7.16
C LEU A 135 -0.43 -7.90 7.88
N LEU A 136 0.10 -7.03 8.74
CA LEU A 136 1.35 -7.30 9.47
C LEU A 136 1.20 -8.51 10.40
N ASP A 137 0.06 -8.65 11.07
CA ASP A 137 -0.28 -9.80 11.90
C ASP A 137 -0.27 -11.12 11.10
N ARG A 138 -0.89 -11.14 9.90
CA ARG A 138 -0.85 -12.30 8.99
C ARG A 138 0.56 -12.63 8.51
N CYS A 139 1.43 -11.63 8.41
CA CYS A 139 2.83 -11.79 8.07
C CYS A 139 3.69 -12.23 9.27
N GLY A 140 3.14 -12.37 10.48
CA GLY A 140 3.91 -12.68 11.68
C GLY A 140 4.85 -11.54 12.10
N ILE A 141 4.50 -10.30 11.75
CA ILE A 141 5.29 -9.11 12.07
C ILE A 141 4.64 -8.38 13.24
N LEU A 142 5.39 -8.27 14.34
CA LEU A 142 4.92 -7.53 15.50
C LEU A 142 4.89 -6.03 15.20
N CYS A 143 3.79 -5.39 15.56
CA CYS A 143 3.61 -3.97 15.34
C CYS A 143 2.95 -3.32 16.56
N LYS A 144 3.45 -2.14 16.95
CA LYS A 144 2.91 -1.36 18.06
C LYS A 144 2.53 0.02 17.59
N VAL A 145 1.41 0.53 18.09
CA VAL A 145 0.99 1.91 17.85
C VAL A 145 1.80 2.80 18.77
N HIS A 146 2.35 3.90 18.24
CA HIS A 146 3.13 4.83 19.05
C HIS A 146 2.25 5.46 20.14
N PRO A 147 2.66 5.44 21.43
CA PRO A 147 1.81 5.90 22.54
C PRO A 147 1.31 7.34 22.40
N SER A 148 2.16 8.24 21.88
CA SER A 148 1.85 9.66 21.69
C SER A 148 1.46 10.03 20.25
N ASN A 149 1.47 9.09 19.30
CA ASN A 149 1.11 9.35 17.91
C ASN A 149 0.31 8.17 17.34
N GLN A 150 -1.00 8.25 17.43
CA GLN A 150 -1.90 7.18 17.01
C GLN A 150 -1.88 6.87 15.50
N GLY A 151 -1.31 7.75 14.68
CA GLY A 151 -1.11 7.51 13.25
C GLY A 151 0.25 6.90 12.91
N LEU A 152 1.11 6.66 13.89
CA LEU A 152 2.43 6.07 13.70
C LEU A 152 2.47 4.65 14.27
N LEU A 153 2.93 3.73 13.45
CA LEU A 153 3.11 2.33 13.79
C LEU A 153 4.60 1.99 13.80
N GLN A 154 5.08 1.41 14.89
CA GLN A 154 6.44 0.88 15.01
C GLN A 154 6.43 -0.59 14.62
N VAL A 155 7.29 -0.94 13.65
CA VAL A 155 7.44 -2.30 13.13
C VAL A 155 8.62 -2.96 13.82
N ASP A 156 8.38 -4.13 14.42
CA ASP A 156 9.39 -4.93 15.10
C ASP A 156 9.59 -6.24 14.34
N LEU A 157 10.75 -6.35 13.70
CA LEU A 157 11.11 -7.51 12.89
C LEU A 157 11.85 -8.58 13.69
N ARG A 158 12.04 -8.39 15.01
CA ARG A 158 12.73 -9.39 15.85
C ARG A 158 11.87 -10.64 15.95
N GLY A 159 12.42 -11.77 15.55
CA GLY A 159 11.71 -13.05 15.54
C GLY A 159 10.73 -13.23 14.39
N SER A 160 10.61 -12.25 13.47
CA SER A 160 9.84 -12.41 12.25
C SER A 160 10.66 -13.16 11.20
N ASP A 161 10.00 -14.05 10.44
CA ASP A 161 10.60 -14.65 9.25
C ASP A 161 10.55 -13.64 8.08
N VAL A 162 11.43 -12.63 8.15
CA VAL A 162 11.48 -11.56 7.15
C VAL A 162 11.84 -12.11 5.76
N LEU A 163 12.60 -13.21 5.69
CA LEU A 163 12.94 -13.87 4.43
C LEU A 163 11.75 -14.63 3.84
N GLY A 164 10.92 -15.26 4.67
CA GLY A 164 9.65 -15.88 4.30
C GLY A 164 8.65 -14.90 3.67
N LEU A 165 8.78 -13.60 3.96
CA LEU A 165 7.98 -12.57 3.29
C LEU A 165 8.16 -12.61 1.77
N ARG A 166 9.32 -13.05 1.27
CA ARG A 166 9.57 -13.17 -0.18
C ARG A 166 8.56 -14.03 -0.90
N ALA A 167 7.99 -15.03 -0.23
CA ALA A 167 6.96 -15.90 -0.80
C ALA A 167 5.64 -15.16 -1.11
N PHE A 168 5.39 -14.01 -0.48
CA PHE A 168 4.20 -13.20 -0.73
C PHE A 168 4.35 -12.27 -1.94
N PHE A 169 5.56 -12.14 -2.50
CA PHE A 169 5.82 -11.27 -3.64
C PHE A 169 5.98 -12.12 -4.91
N PRO A 170 5.26 -11.81 -6.00
CA PRO A 170 5.58 -12.42 -7.28
C PRO A 170 7.02 -12.06 -7.66
N GLU A 171 7.80 -13.04 -8.11
CA GLU A 171 9.15 -12.79 -8.62
C GLU A 171 9.08 -11.72 -9.72
N ALA A 172 10.04 -10.79 -9.66
CA ALA A 172 10.10 -9.64 -10.56
C ALA A 172 10.41 -10.07 -12.00
#